data_AF-A0A8T4KJU8-F1
#
_entry.id   AF-A0A8T4KJU8-F1
#
_cell.length_a   1.000
_cell.length_b   1.000
_cell.length_c   1.000
_cell.angle_alpha   90.00
_cell.angle_beta   90.00
_cell.angle_gamma   90.00
#
_symmetry.space_group_name_H-M   'P 1'
#
loop_
_entity.id
_entity.type
_entity.pdbx_description
1 polymer ?
#
loop_
_entity_poly.entity_id
_entity_poly.type
_entity_poly.pdbx_seq_one_letter_code
_entity_poly.pdbx_strand_id
1 'polypeptide(L)'
;YSLERYLEKLKAETTRAVARLQKEENFQNAVRLAGELFKEGVEHPKIEKLKQIVGDELKRNKFAKIIVFAQYRDTITRITEALEDVPLAAPVEFIGQAKKKGKGLSQKEQLQIINEFSMGFYNALVATQIGEEGLDIAETNLVIFYEPVPSAIRMVQRIGRTARTQPGRAVMMITKKTRDEAYHWSAKNKEKKMRTLLYAAQKKQDVQKGMKEFGMG
;
A
#
# COMPACT_ATOMS: atom_id res chain seq x y z
N TYR A 1 -8.63 1.96 -15.68
CA TYR A 1 -7.31 1.60 -16.23
C TYR A 1 -6.79 0.22 -15.77
N SER A 2 -6.60 -0.04 -14.46
CA SER A 2 -6.00 -1.31 -14.00
C SER A 2 -6.88 -2.55 -14.24
N LEU A 3 -8.20 -2.44 -14.02
CA LEU A 3 -9.14 -3.53 -14.27
C LEU A 3 -9.24 -3.87 -15.76
N GLU A 4 -9.33 -2.88 -16.63
CA GLU A 4 -9.41 -3.09 -18.08
C GLU A 4 -8.20 -3.87 -18.58
N ARG A 5 -6.98 -3.39 -18.26
CA ARG A 5 -5.74 -4.07 -18.65
C ARG A 5 -5.64 -5.50 -18.10
N TYR A 6 -6.21 -5.75 -16.92
CA TYR A 6 -6.34 -7.09 -16.37
C TYR A 6 -7.32 -7.96 -17.18
N LEU A 7 -8.48 -7.42 -17.54
CA LEU A 7 -9.47 -8.10 -18.38
C LEU A 7 -8.93 -8.39 -19.79
N GLU A 8 -8.14 -7.50 -20.37
CA GLU A 8 -7.44 -7.73 -21.64
C GLU A 8 -6.43 -8.87 -21.55
N LYS A 9 -5.60 -8.88 -20.50
CA LYS A 9 -4.66 -9.99 -20.24
C LYS A 9 -5.41 -11.31 -20.08
N LEU A 10 -6.53 -11.30 -19.34
CA LEU A 10 -7.38 -12.49 -19.17
C LEU A 10 -7.98 -12.99 -20.49
N LYS A 11 -8.36 -12.09 -21.41
CA LYS A 11 -8.86 -12.48 -22.74
C LYS A 11 -7.78 -13.17 -23.58
N ALA A 12 -6.52 -12.78 -23.42
CA ALA A 12 -5.39 -13.38 -24.12
C ALA A 12 -4.93 -14.72 -23.50
N GLU A 13 -5.35 -15.03 -22.28
CA GLU A 13 -4.96 -16.24 -21.55
C GLU A 13 -5.80 -17.45 -21.99
N THR A 14 -5.16 -18.54 -22.40
CA THR A 14 -5.82 -19.72 -22.99
C THR A 14 -5.94 -20.92 -22.05
N THR A 15 -5.60 -20.75 -20.77
CA THR A 15 -5.66 -21.85 -19.79
C THR A 15 -7.10 -22.38 -19.65
N ARG A 16 -7.25 -23.70 -19.42
CA ARG A 16 -8.59 -24.34 -19.27
C ARG A 16 -9.45 -23.68 -18.20
N ALA A 17 -8.84 -23.24 -17.10
CA ALA A 17 -9.54 -22.54 -16.02
C ALA A 17 -10.10 -21.19 -16.48
N VAL A 18 -9.29 -20.39 -17.19
CA VAL A 18 -9.73 -19.10 -17.72
C VAL A 18 -10.77 -19.26 -18.83
N ALA A 19 -10.60 -20.24 -19.73
CA ALA A 19 -11.57 -20.53 -20.77
C ALA A 19 -12.95 -20.94 -20.19
N ARG A 20 -12.98 -21.62 -19.04
CA ARG A 20 -14.23 -21.93 -18.33
C ARG A 20 -14.85 -20.68 -17.73
N LEU A 21 -14.04 -19.86 -17.04
CA LEU A 21 -14.50 -18.60 -16.43
C LEU A 21 -15.08 -17.64 -17.48
N GLN A 22 -14.43 -17.52 -18.65
CA GLN A 22 -14.89 -16.67 -19.75
C GLN A 22 -16.27 -17.08 -20.33
N LYS A 23 -16.70 -18.33 -20.12
CA LYS A 23 -18.02 -18.83 -20.54
C LYS A 23 -19.10 -18.60 -19.50
N GLU A 24 -18.77 -18.21 -18.28
CA GLU A 24 -19.75 -17.95 -17.25
C GLU A 24 -20.48 -16.62 -17.51
N GLU A 25 -21.81 -16.66 -17.48
CA GLU A 25 -22.67 -15.49 -17.75
C GLU A 25 -22.35 -14.31 -16.83
N ASN A 26 -22.14 -14.58 -15.54
CA ASN A 26 -21.77 -13.56 -14.56
C ASN A 26 -20.46 -12.87 -14.91
N PHE A 27 -19.47 -13.61 -15.43
CA PHE A 27 -18.19 -13.05 -15.83
C PHE A 27 -18.34 -12.18 -17.09
N GLN A 28 -19.09 -12.66 -18.08
CA GLN A 28 -19.36 -11.88 -19.31
C GLN A 28 -20.10 -10.58 -19.00
N ASN A 29 -21.11 -10.64 -18.12
CA ASN A 29 -21.83 -9.47 -17.64
C ASN A 29 -20.90 -8.49 -16.91
N ALA A 30 -20.02 -8.98 -16.03
CA ALA A 30 -19.05 -8.14 -15.33
C ALA A 30 -18.07 -7.46 -16.30
N VAL A 31 -17.55 -8.18 -17.30
CA VAL A 31 -16.66 -7.63 -18.34
C VAL A 31 -17.36 -6.55 -19.16
N ARG A 32 -18.63 -6.77 -19.54
CA ARG A 32 -19.43 -5.80 -20.29
C ARG A 32 -19.62 -4.51 -19.48
N LEU A 33 -20.11 -4.63 -18.25
CA LEU A 33 -20.34 -3.48 -17.36
C LEU A 33 -19.04 -2.71 -17.08
N ALA A 34 -17.93 -3.42 -16.84
CA ALA A 34 -16.62 -2.79 -16.66
C ALA A 34 -16.16 -2.03 -17.91
N GLY A 35 -16.42 -2.57 -19.10
CA GLY A 35 -16.12 -1.91 -20.36
C GLY A 35 -16.98 -0.67 -20.63
N GLU A 36 -18.26 -0.69 -20.23
CA GLU A 36 -19.16 0.48 -20.33
C GLU A 36 -18.68 1.61 -19.41
N LEU A 37 -18.41 1.30 -18.14
CA LEU A 37 -17.87 2.27 -17.18
C LEU A 37 -16.54 2.87 -17.66
N PHE A 38 -15.69 2.07 -18.29
CA PHE A 38 -14.44 2.57 -18.85
C PHE A 38 -14.66 3.55 -20.01
N LYS A 39 -15.57 3.24 -20.94
CA LYS A 39 -15.92 4.14 -22.05
C LYS A 39 -16.50 5.46 -21.58
N GLU A 40 -17.21 5.44 -20.45
CA GLU A 40 -17.74 6.63 -19.78
C GLU A 40 -16.67 7.39 -18.98
N GLY A 41 -15.43 6.90 -18.92
CA GLY A 41 -14.34 7.51 -18.16
C GLY A 41 -14.52 7.43 -16.65
N VAL A 42 -15.36 6.50 -16.16
CA VAL A 42 -15.64 6.35 -14.73
C VAL A 42 -14.42 5.77 -14.03
N GLU A 43 -13.80 6.59 -13.18
CA GLU A 43 -12.68 6.17 -12.33
C GLU A 43 -13.17 5.69 -10.96
N HIS A 44 -12.42 4.77 -10.37
CA HIS A 44 -12.76 4.29 -9.03
C HIS A 44 -12.65 5.44 -8.00
N PRO A 45 -13.65 5.64 -7.10
CA PRO A 45 -13.71 6.78 -6.16
C PRO A 45 -12.49 6.93 -5.23
N LYS A 46 -11.74 5.84 -5.07
CA LYS A 46 -10.53 5.78 -4.27
C LYS A 46 -9.40 6.64 -4.85
N ILE A 47 -9.32 6.83 -6.17
CA ILE A 47 -8.33 7.73 -6.79
C ILE A 47 -8.60 9.18 -6.36
N GLU A 48 -9.82 9.67 -6.50
CA GLU A 48 -10.17 11.03 -6.07
C GLU A 48 -9.98 11.23 -4.57
N LYS A 49 -10.34 10.23 -3.76
CA LYS A 49 -10.10 10.31 -2.32
C LYS A 49 -8.61 10.34 -1.98
N LEU A 50 -7.77 9.62 -2.72
CA LEU A 50 -6.32 9.65 -2.56
C LEU A 50 -5.76 11.03 -2.92
N LYS A 51 -6.15 11.59 -4.08
CA LYS A 51 -5.76 12.95 -4.51
C LYS A 51 -6.11 13.98 -3.45
N GLN A 52 -7.32 13.91 -2.88
CA GLN A 52 -7.74 14.78 -1.78
C GLN A 52 -6.81 14.65 -0.56
N ILE A 53 -6.55 13.43 -0.08
CA ILE A 53 -5.73 13.20 1.11
C ILE A 53 -4.30 13.72 0.93
N VAL A 54 -3.71 13.47 -0.25
CA VAL A 54 -2.36 13.92 -0.60
C VAL A 54 -2.32 15.44 -0.72
N GLY A 55 -3.27 16.03 -1.45
CA GLY A 55 -3.36 17.49 -1.62
C GLY A 55 -3.56 18.22 -0.29
N ASP A 56 -4.39 17.70 0.60
CA ASP A 56 -4.61 18.29 1.93
C ASP A 56 -3.34 18.22 2.80
N GLU A 57 -2.53 17.16 2.68
CA GLU A 57 -1.25 17.04 3.37
C GLU A 57 -0.22 18.05 2.86
N LEU A 58 -0.08 18.16 1.53
CA LEU A 58 0.87 19.08 0.89
C LEU A 58 0.50 20.55 1.07
N LYS A 59 -0.80 20.87 1.19
CA LYS A 59 -1.26 22.21 1.57
C LYS A 59 -0.86 22.58 3.00
N ARG A 60 -0.88 21.63 3.93
CA ARG A 60 -0.45 21.85 5.33
C ARG A 60 1.07 21.95 5.43
N ASN A 61 1.79 21.11 4.70
CA ASN A 61 3.24 21.09 4.66
C ASN A 61 3.70 20.74 3.26
N LYS A 62 4.16 21.74 2.50
CA LYS A 62 4.66 21.58 1.13
C LYS A 62 5.90 20.66 1.02
N PHE A 63 6.58 20.40 2.14
CA PHE A 63 7.74 19.52 2.23
C PHE A 63 7.38 18.15 2.83
N ALA A 64 6.08 17.84 2.98
CA ALA A 64 5.65 16.56 3.53
C ALA A 64 6.11 15.41 2.63
N LYS A 65 6.73 14.39 3.24
CA LYS A 65 7.10 13.15 2.57
C LYS A 65 5.98 12.13 2.73
N ILE A 66 5.44 11.68 1.61
CA ILE A 66 4.28 10.80 1.53
C ILE A 66 4.70 9.49 0.86
N ILE A 67 4.25 8.36 1.40
CA ILE A 67 4.40 7.05 0.74
C ILE A 67 3.01 6.49 0.49
N VAL A 68 2.76 6.02 -0.73
CA VAL A 68 1.53 5.32 -1.11
C VAL A 68 1.86 3.89 -1.49
N PHE A 69 1.36 2.92 -0.73
CA PHE A 69 1.51 1.50 -1.03
C PHE A 69 0.31 0.97 -1.79
N ALA A 70 0.58 0.22 -2.86
CA ALA A 70 -0.40 -0.57 -3.60
C ALA A 70 0.14 -1.98 -3.89
N GLN A 71 -0.76 -2.94 -4.11
CA GLN A 71 -0.36 -4.33 -4.32
C GLN A 71 0.19 -4.57 -5.73
N TYR A 72 -0.40 -3.91 -6.73
CA TYR A 72 -0.15 -4.19 -8.15
C TYR A 72 0.61 -3.05 -8.86
N ARG A 73 1.59 -3.39 -9.69
CA ARG A 73 2.38 -2.42 -10.49
C ARG A 73 1.49 -1.54 -11.39
N ASP A 74 0.49 -2.13 -12.04
CA ASP A 74 -0.44 -1.38 -12.90
C ASP A 74 -1.26 -0.35 -12.08
N THR A 75 -1.49 -0.60 -10.78
CA THR A 75 -2.16 0.35 -9.88
C THR A 75 -1.20 1.45 -9.43
N ILE A 76 0.08 1.15 -9.24
CA ILE A 76 1.13 2.14 -8.92
C ILE A 76 1.26 3.17 -10.04
N THR A 77 1.35 2.71 -11.29
CA THR A 77 1.40 3.62 -12.44
C THR A 77 0.18 4.52 -12.47
N ARG A 78 -1.02 3.95 -12.36
CA ARG A 78 -2.26 4.73 -12.37
C ARG A 78 -2.33 5.75 -11.23
N ILE A 79 -1.88 5.38 -10.03
CA ILE A 79 -1.83 6.28 -8.86
C ILE A 79 -0.82 7.41 -9.12
N THR A 80 0.36 7.09 -9.62
CA THR A 80 1.43 8.07 -9.88
C THR A 80 0.92 9.11 -10.87
N GLU A 81 0.36 8.67 -11.99
CA GLU A 81 -0.29 9.53 -13.00
C GLU A 81 -1.40 10.40 -12.38
N ALA A 82 -2.27 9.84 -11.53
CA ALA A 82 -3.33 10.61 -10.87
C ALA A 82 -2.80 11.68 -9.90
N LEU A 83 -1.64 11.45 -9.29
CA LEU A 83 -1.03 12.38 -8.36
C LEU A 83 -0.28 13.51 -9.07
N GLU A 84 0.08 13.38 -10.34
CA GLU A 84 0.65 14.47 -11.14
C GLU A 84 -0.33 15.64 -11.28
N ASP A 85 -1.64 15.37 -11.28
CA ASP A 85 -2.69 16.39 -11.27
C ASP A 85 -2.84 17.14 -9.94
N VAL A 86 -2.19 16.67 -8.86
CA VAL A 86 -2.34 17.25 -7.53
C VAL A 86 -1.36 18.40 -7.36
N PRO A 87 -1.81 19.64 -7.07
CA PRO A 87 -0.91 20.75 -6.86
C PRO A 87 0.14 20.46 -5.79
N LEU A 88 1.40 20.83 -6.07
CA LEU A 88 2.58 20.60 -5.22
C LEU A 88 3.07 19.15 -5.16
N ALA A 89 2.35 18.17 -5.71
CA ALA A 89 2.81 16.79 -5.70
C ALA A 89 3.92 16.58 -6.75
N ALA A 90 4.96 15.87 -6.33
CA ALA A 90 6.02 15.35 -7.18
C ALA A 90 6.08 13.83 -6.95
N PRO A 91 5.19 13.06 -7.59
CA PRO A 91 5.10 11.63 -7.39
C PRO A 91 6.18 10.87 -8.18
N VAL A 92 6.61 9.72 -7.67
CA VAL A 92 7.52 8.83 -8.37
C VAL A 92 7.18 7.37 -8.09
N GLU A 93 7.26 6.52 -9.13
CA GLU A 93 7.06 5.09 -9.00
C GLU A 93 8.25 4.43 -8.27
N PHE A 94 7.98 3.57 -7.31
CA PHE A 94 8.96 2.74 -6.63
C PHE A 94 8.57 1.26 -6.67
N ILE A 95 8.90 0.61 -7.78
CA ILE A 95 8.58 -0.80 -8.01
C ILE A 95 9.81 -1.70 -7.81
N GLY A 96 9.56 -2.97 -7.50
CA GLY A 96 10.63 -3.97 -7.41
C GLY A 96 11.37 -4.19 -8.74
N GLN A 97 12.42 -5.02 -8.70
CA GLN A 97 13.28 -5.25 -9.85
C GLN A 97 12.56 -5.78 -11.08
N ALA A 98 13.09 -5.42 -12.25
CA ALA A 98 12.64 -5.95 -13.52
C ALA A 98 12.90 -7.46 -13.57
N LYS A 99 11.86 -8.26 -13.83
CA LYS A 99 12.07 -9.64 -14.30
C LYS A 99 12.46 -9.57 -15.79
N LYS A 100 13.09 -10.63 -16.32
CA LYS A 100 13.63 -10.77 -17.70
C LYS A 100 12.77 -10.23 -18.87
N LYS A 101 11.47 -9.93 -18.68
CA LYS A 101 10.57 -9.31 -19.68
C LYS A 101 9.54 -8.33 -19.08
N GLY A 102 9.89 -7.44 -18.14
CA GLY A 102 8.90 -6.49 -17.59
C GLY A 102 9.47 -5.19 -17.00
N LYS A 103 8.58 -4.19 -16.82
CA LYS A 103 8.86 -2.91 -16.14
C LYS A 103 9.33 -3.16 -14.69
N GLY A 104 10.47 -2.63 -14.28
CA GLY A 104 11.00 -2.70 -12.92
C GLY A 104 12.29 -1.90 -12.78
N LEU A 105 12.68 -1.57 -11.55
CA LEU A 105 13.85 -0.72 -11.26
C LEU A 105 15.08 -1.56 -10.93
N SER A 106 16.24 -1.26 -11.49
CA SER A 106 17.52 -1.78 -11.03
C SER A 106 17.83 -1.32 -9.61
N GLN A 107 18.74 -2.00 -8.90
CA GLN A 107 19.15 -1.56 -7.55
C GLN A 107 19.70 -0.14 -7.55
N LYS A 108 20.44 0.26 -8.60
CA LYS A 108 20.99 1.60 -8.73
C LYS A 108 19.87 2.65 -8.84
N GLU A 109 18.86 2.39 -9.67
CA GLU A 109 17.69 3.28 -9.82
C GLU A 109 16.89 3.36 -8.52
N GLN A 110 16.71 2.23 -7.82
CA GLN A 110 16.04 2.21 -6.52
C GLN A 110 16.77 3.09 -5.50
N LEU A 111 18.10 2.96 -5.38
CA LEU A 111 18.90 3.81 -4.49
C LEU A 111 18.83 5.29 -4.87
N GLN A 112 18.86 5.60 -6.17
CA GLN A 112 18.75 6.97 -6.66
C GLN A 112 17.40 7.59 -6.26
N ILE A 113 16.28 6.89 -6.51
CA ILE A 113 14.94 7.39 -6.17
C ILE A 113 14.79 7.60 -4.66
N ILE A 114 15.34 6.70 -3.82
CA ILE A 114 15.33 6.86 -2.36
C ILE A 114 16.10 8.10 -1.93
N ASN A 115 17.27 8.35 -2.53
CA ASN A 115 18.08 9.53 -2.24
C ASN A 115 17.35 10.81 -2.69
N GLU A 116 16.79 10.81 -3.89
CA GLU A 116 16.03 11.94 -4.45
C GLU A 116 14.79 12.27 -3.60
N PHE A 117 14.05 11.24 -3.17
CA PHE A 117 12.95 11.37 -2.22
C PHE A 117 13.41 11.91 -0.86
N SER A 118 14.57 11.45 -0.37
CA SER A 118 15.13 11.92 0.90
C SER A 118 15.56 13.38 0.85
N MET A 119 16.08 13.84 -0.30
CA MET A 119 16.44 15.23 -0.58
C MET A 119 15.25 16.13 -0.91
N GLY A 120 14.06 15.54 -1.15
CA GLY A 120 12.83 16.27 -1.42
C GLY A 120 12.58 16.61 -2.90
N PHE A 121 13.32 16.01 -3.83
CA PHE A 121 13.02 16.09 -5.27
C PHE A 121 11.67 15.46 -5.59
N TYR A 122 11.35 14.37 -4.89
CA TYR A 122 10.01 13.78 -4.85
C TYR A 122 9.44 13.90 -3.45
N ASN A 123 8.14 14.13 -3.36
CA ASN A 123 7.43 14.20 -2.09
C ASN A 123 6.33 13.12 -1.96
N ALA A 124 6.07 12.36 -3.02
CA ALA A 124 5.17 11.21 -2.99
C ALA A 124 5.82 9.97 -3.63
N LEU A 125 6.20 8.99 -2.81
CA LEU A 125 6.75 7.71 -3.27
C LEU A 125 5.62 6.68 -3.43
N VAL A 126 5.35 6.20 -4.64
CA VAL A 126 4.27 5.23 -4.90
C VAL A 126 4.86 3.83 -5.10
N ALA A 127 4.73 2.97 -4.10
CA ALA A 127 5.51 1.74 -3.99
C ALA A 127 4.68 0.45 -3.98
N THR A 128 5.28 -0.63 -4.48
CA THR A 128 4.75 -1.99 -4.23
C THR A 128 4.97 -2.38 -2.78
N GLN A 129 4.09 -3.19 -2.21
CA GLN A 129 4.29 -3.77 -0.87
C GLN A 129 5.57 -4.60 -0.71
N ILE A 130 6.25 -5.00 -1.79
CA ILE A 130 7.58 -5.64 -1.72
C ILE A 130 8.63 -4.67 -1.14
N GLY A 131 8.35 -3.36 -1.08
CA GLY A 131 9.13 -2.40 -0.31
C GLY A 131 8.98 -2.52 1.22
N GLU A 132 8.13 -3.41 1.73
CA GLU A 132 7.96 -3.64 3.18
C GLU A 132 9.21 -4.27 3.84
N GLU A 133 10.09 -4.94 3.07
CA GLU A 133 11.32 -5.55 3.56
C GLU A 133 12.56 -4.81 3.03
N GLY A 134 13.21 -4.05 3.92
CA GLY A 134 14.60 -3.61 3.71
C GLY A 134 14.80 -2.20 3.14
N LEU A 135 13.74 -1.43 2.89
CA LEU A 135 13.90 0.00 2.61
C LEU A 135 14.01 0.75 3.93
N ASP A 136 15.21 1.24 4.25
CA ASP A 136 15.41 2.28 5.27
C ASP A 136 14.91 3.60 4.68
N ILE A 137 13.58 3.76 4.62
CA ILE A 137 12.96 4.96 4.09
C ILE A 137 13.01 6.02 5.18
N ALA A 138 13.58 7.18 4.82
CA ALA A 138 13.66 8.37 5.67
C ALA A 138 12.32 8.68 6.37
N GLU A 139 12.38 9.46 7.46
CA GLU A 139 11.18 9.90 8.19
C GLU A 139 10.11 10.45 7.22
N THR A 140 8.89 9.89 7.31
CA THR A 140 7.77 10.25 6.45
C THR A 140 6.61 10.79 7.27
N ASN A 141 5.89 11.76 6.70
CA ASN A 141 4.79 12.44 7.37
C ASN A 141 3.47 11.67 7.21
N LEU A 142 3.28 11.02 6.06
CA LEU A 142 2.05 10.31 5.72
C LEU A 142 2.34 9.02 4.97
N VAL A 143 1.79 7.91 5.45
CA VAL A 143 1.77 6.63 4.74
C VAL A 143 0.34 6.24 4.41
N ILE A 144 0.08 5.94 3.15
CA ILE A 144 -1.25 5.57 2.66
C ILE A 144 -1.19 4.16 2.08
N PHE A 145 -2.03 3.27 2.58
CA PHE A 145 -2.25 1.96 1.98
C PHE A 145 -3.51 2.05 1.10
N TYR A 146 -3.33 1.92 -0.22
CA TYR A 146 -4.43 2.00 -1.18
C TYR A 146 -5.40 0.81 -1.03
N GLU A 147 -4.93 -0.32 -0.51
CA GLU A 147 -5.74 -1.50 -0.26
C GLU A 147 -5.43 -2.03 1.16
N PRO A 148 -6.40 -2.67 1.84
CA PRO A 148 -6.17 -3.20 3.16
C PRO A 148 -5.31 -4.45 3.08
N VAL A 149 -4.14 -4.43 3.72
CA VAL A 149 -3.26 -5.60 3.77
C VAL A 149 -2.84 -5.90 5.21
N PRO A 150 -2.97 -7.16 5.69
CA PRO A 150 -2.68 -7.47 7.09
C PRO A 150 -1.25 -7.12 7.56
N SER A 151 -0.25 -7.17 6.67
CA SER A 151 1.13 -6.80 6.98
C SER A 151 1.32 -5.29 7.19
N ALA A 152 0.54 -4.47 6.47
CA ALA A 152 0.57 -3.00 6.58
C ALA A 152 0.39 -2.50 8.02
N ILE A 153 -0.43 -3.18 8.83
CA ILE A 153 -0.62 -2.83 10.24
C ILE A 153 0.70 -2.93 11.03
N ARG A 154 1.50 -3.99 10.78
CA ARG A 154 2.81 -4.15 11.42
C ARG A 154 3.80 -3.07 10.95
N MET A 155 3.72 -2.67 9.68
CA MET A 155 4.53 -1.59 9.12
C MET A 155 4.20 -0.24 9.78
N VAL A 156 2.92 0.11 9.92
CA VAL A 156 2.47 1.33 10.63
C VAL A 156 3.04 1.37 12.05
N GLN A 157 3.04 0.23 12.75
CA GLN A 157 3.61 0.14 14.10
C GLN A 157 5.13 0.32 14.14
N ARG A 158 5.86 -0.07 13.08
CA ARG A 158 7.30 0.20 12.94
C ARG A 158 7.57 1.68 12.68
N ILE A 159 6.81 2.30 11.77
CA ILE A 159 6.92 3.74 11.46
C ILE A 159 6.63 4.59 12.71
N GLY A 160 5.62 4.20 13.50
CA GLY A 160 5.32 4.85 14.77
C GLY A 160 6.40 4.72 15.85
N ARG A 161 7.41 3.85 15.66
CA ARG A 161 8.59 3.72 16.54
C ARG A 161 9.80 4.53 16.06
N THR A 162 9.80 4.99 14.81
CA THR A 162 10.90 5.78 14.22
C THR A 162 10.65 7.29 14.24
N ALA A 163 9.44 7.73 14.55
CA ALA A 163 9.10 9.14 14.74
C ALA A 163 9.66 9.68 16.07
N ARG A 164 10.83 10.32 16.04
CA ARG A 164 11.39 11.00 17.24
C ARG A 164 10.84 12.41 17.45
N THR A 165 10.16 13.00 16.48
CA THR A 165 9.75 14.42 16.54
C THR A 165 8.27 14.68 16.25
N GLN A 166 7.58 13.90 15.39
CA GLN A 166 6.10 13.86 15.28
C GLN A 166 5.59 12.52 14.74
N PRO A 167 4.49 11.96 15.26
CA PRO A 167 3.96 10.68 14.78
C PRO A 167 3.54 10.81 13.31
N GLY A 168 4.23 10.12 12.41
CA GLY A 168 3.79 9.96 11.03
C GLY A 168 2.37 9.39 10.98
N ARG A 169 1.49 10.01 10.19
CA ARG A 169 0.09 9.59 10.06
C ARG A 169 0.01 8.41 9.10
N ALA A 170 -0.75 7.38 9.44
CA ALA A 170 -1.05 6.27 8.54
C ALA A 170 -2.54 6.25 8.17
N VAL A 171 -2.84 6.03 6.89
CA VAL A 171 -4.20 5.91 6.35
C VAL A 171 -4.33 4.59 5.60
N MET A 172 -5.38 3.82 5.89
CA MET A 172 -5.74 2.63 5.13
C MET A 172 -7.04 2.89 4.38
N MET A 173 -7.01 2.76 3.06
CA MET A 173 -8.18 2.91 2.21
C MET A 173 -8.89 1.57 2.06
N ILE A 174 -10.23 1.61 2.10
CA ILE A 174 -11.10 0.43 2.04
C ILE A 174 -12.24 0.78 1.10
N THR A 175 -12.56 -0.11 0.17
CA THR A 175 -13.80 -0.02 -0.60
C THR A 175 -14.94 -0.66 0.19
N LYS A 176 -15.99 0.11 0.50
CA LYS A 176 -17.14 -0.41 1.26
C LYS A 176 -17.89 -1.46 0.46
N LYS A 177 -18.54 -2.41 1.14
CA LYS A 177 -19.31 -3.51 0.54
C LYS A 177 -18.50 -4.42 -0.39
N THR A 178 -17.18 -4.48 -0.21
CA THR A 178 -16.31 -5.41 -0.94
C THR A 178 -15.53 -6.29 0.04
N ARG A 179 -14.72 -7.20 -0.52
CA ARG A 179 -13.83 -8.07 0.27
C ARG A 179 -12.81 -7.26 1.10
N ASP A 180 -12.56 -6.00 0.76
CA ASP A 180 -11.71 -5.08 1.52
C ASP A 180 -12.14 -4.99 3.00
N GLU A 181 -13.45 -5.00 3.28
CA GLU A 181 -13.97 -4.95 4.66
C GLU A 181 -13.57 -6.20 5.46
N ALA A 182 -13.68 -7.38 4.85
CA ALA A 182 -13.28 -8.63 5.48
C ALA A 182 -11.76 -8.67 5.75
N TYR A 183 -10.94 -8.20 4.80
CA TYR A 183 -9.50 -8.08 4.99
C TYR A 183 -9.15 -7.09 6.10
N HIS A 184 -9.83 -5.94 6.17
CA HIS A 184 -9.67 -4.96 7.24
C HIS A 184 -9.97 -5.55 8.62
N TRP A 185 -11.13 -6.21 8.78
CA TRP A 185 -11.53 -6.82 10.06
C TRP A 185 -10.62 -7.98 10.45
N SER A 186 -10.19 -8.81 9.49
CA SER A 186 -9.22 -9.87 9.72
C SER A 186 -7.88 -9.31 10.22
N ALA A 187 -7.39 -8.24 9.59
CA ALA A 187 -6.17 -7.56 9.98
C ALA A 187 -6.28 -6.95 11.39
N LYS A 188 -7.36 -6.22 11.69
CA LYS A 188 -7.65 -5.68 13.03
C LYS A 188 -7.73 -6.76 14.11
N ASN A 189 -8.39 -7.88 13.81
CA ASN A 189 -8.51 -8.99 14.76
C ASN A 189 -7.16 -9.66 15.04
N LYS A 190 -6.34 -9.86 14.00
CA LYS A 190 -4.96 -10.35 14.16
C LYS A 190 -4.10 -9.37 14.97
N GLU A 191 -4.26 -8.07 14.76
CA GLU A 191 -3.57 -7.04 15.55
C GLU A 191 -3.96 -7.12 17.03
N LYS A 192 -5.26 -7.17 17.33
CA LYS A 192 -5.76 -7.27 18.71
C LYS A 192 -5.17 -8.49 19.42
N LYS A 193 -5.19 -9.65 18.75
CA LYS A 193 -4.57 -10.89 19.25
C LYS A 193 -3.06 -10.73 19.47
N MET A 194 -2.35 -10.12 18.52
CA MET A 194 -0.90 -9.90 18.63
C MET A 194 -0.54 -8.99 19.80
N ARG A 195 -1.28 -7.90 20.02
CA ARG A 195 -1.10 -7.01 21.18
C ARG A 195 -1.31 -7.75 22.50
N THR A 196 -2.36 -8.58 22.60
CA THR A 196 -2.62 -9.41 23.78
C THR A 196 -1.46 -10.38 24.04
N LEU A 197 -0.95 -11.06 23.01
CA LEU A 197 0.17 -11.99 23.14
C LEU A 197 1.47 -11.30 23.56
N LEU A 198 1.79 -10.14 22.99
CA LEU A 198 2.97 -9.35 23.36
C LEU A 198 2.88 -8.86 24.82
N TYR A 199 1.71 -8.40 25.25
CA TYR A 199 1.50 -7.96 26.64
C TYR A 199 1.64 -9.12 27.63
N ALA A 200 1.11 -10.30 27.29
CA ALA A 200 1.26 -11.51 28.12
C ALA A 200 2.72 -11.99 28.18
N ALA A 201 3.48 -11.86 27.09
CA ALA A 201 4.90 -12.23 27.03
C ALA A 201 5.78 -11.28 27.86
N GLN A 202 5.54 -9.96 27.78
CA GLN A 202 6.23 -8.96 28.61
C GLN A 202 5.97 -9.21 30.10
N LYS A 203 4.72 -9.43 30.48
CA LYS A 203 4.34 -9.71 31.87
C LYS A 203 5.01 -10.98 32.42
N LYS A 204 5.17 -12.02 31.60
CA LYS A 204 5.93 -13.24 31.98
C LYS A 204 7.43 -12.97 32.15
N GLN A 205 8.02 -12.14 31.29
CA GLN A 205 9.43 -11.74 31.40
C GLN A 205 9.69 -10.91 32.65
N ASP A 206 8.82 -9.95 32.96
CA ASP A 206 8.94 -9.11 34.15
C ASP A 206 8.82 -9.93 35.44
N VAL A 207 7.90 -10.92 35.47
CA VAL A 207 7.76 -11.85 36.59
C VAL A 207 9.01 -12.73 36.73
N GLN A 208 9.56 -13.28 35.65
CA GLN A 208 10.80 -14.07 35.71
C GLN A 208 12.02 -13.23 36.17
N LYS A 209 12.08 -11.96 35.77
CA LYS A 209 13.14 -11.03 36.20
C LYS A 209 13.03 -10.74 37.70
N GLY A 210 11.83 -10.42 38.18
CA GLY A 210 11.58 -10.22 39.61
C GLY A 210 11.90 -11.47 40.43
N MET A 211 11.49 -12.65 40.00
CA MET A 211 11.81 -13.91 40.70
C MET A 211 13.32 -14.15 40.83
N LYS A 212 14.12 -13.83 39.79
CA LYS A 212 15.58 -13.89 39.84
C LYS A 212 16.19 -12.83 40.77
N GLU A 213 15.66 -11.62 40.80
CA GLU A 213 16.12 -10.55 41.68
C GLU A 213 15.85 -10.84 43.16
N PHE A 214 14.77 -11.58 43.47
CA PHE A 214 14.45 -12.05 44.82
C PHE A 214 15.09 -13.42 45.17
N GLY A 215 15.98 -13.96 44.32
CA GLY A 215 16.68 -15.22 44.59
C GLY A 215 15.79 -16.47 44.62
N MET A 216 14.58 -16.37 44.06
CA MET A 216 13.64 -17.49 43.94
C MET A 216 13.71 -18.04 42.52
N GLY A 217 14.66 -18.94 42.27
CA GLY A 217 14.86 -19.58 40.98
C GLY A 217 15.42 -20.99 41.12
#